data_AF-A0A562L1F9-F1
#
_entry.id   AF-A0A562L1F9-F1
#
_cell.length_a   1.000
_cell.length_b   1.000
_cell.length_c   1.000
_cell.angle_alpha   90.00
_cell.angle_beta   90.00
_cell.angle_gamma   90.00
#
_symmetry.space_group_name_H-M   'P 1'
#
loop_
_entity.id
_entity.type
_entity.pdbx_description
1 polymer ?
#
loop_
_entity_poly.entity_id
_entity_poly.type
_entity_poly.pdbx_seq_one_letter_code
_entity_poly.pdbx_strand_id
1 'polypeptide(L)'
;MPARSAKSSVSFGLDRLSTPIGIALLITDAEGHLRALDWDDYEHRMRELLRLHHGAVELRDRPAPTGMRTALSRYFDGELSQLAGIAWRIAGTPFQQKVWTALAQIPPAPR
;
A
#
# COMPACT_ATOMS: atom_id res chain seq x y z
N MET A 1 -29.46 -24.02 -15.51
CA MET A 1 -28.07 -23.82 -15.09
C MET A 1 -27.95 -22.40 -14.57
N PRO A 2 -27.90 -22.13 -13.25
CA PRO A 2 -27.71 -20.76 -12.79
C PRO A 2 -26.26 -20.35 -13.01
N ALA A 3 -26.09 -19.20 -13.66
CA ALA A 3 -24.79 -18.56 -13.88
C ALA A 3 -24.12 -18.32 -12.53
N ARG A 4 -22.86 -18.75 -12.41
CA ARG A 4 -22.02 -18.52 -11.24
C ARG A 4 -21.85 -17.01 -11.10
N SER A 5 -22.41 -16.38 -10.07
CA SER A 5 -22.11 -14.97 -9.76
C SER A 5 -20.59 -14.83 -9.65
N ALA A 6 -19.98 -14.16 -10.62
CA ALA A 6 -18.59 -13.79 -10.54
C ALA A 6 -18.45 -12.84 -9.34
N LYS A 7 -17.71 -13.26 -8.31
CA LYS A 7 -17.34 -12.37 -7.21
C LYS A 7 -16.64 -11.16 -7.83
N SER A 8 -17.18 -9.97 -7.64
CA SER A 8 -16.60 -8.73 -8.15
C SER A 8 -15.15 -8.62 -7.67
N SER A 9 -14.20 -8.60 -8.59
CA SER A 9 -12.79 -8.37 -8.27
C SER A 9 -12.60 -6.91 -7.85
N VAL A 10 -11.85 -6.69 -6.77
CA VAL A 10 -11.40 -5.34 -6.41
C VAL A 10 -10.16 -5.03 -7.24
N SER A 11 -10.17 -3.92 -7.97
CA SER A 11 -9.01 -3.48 -8.76
C SER A 11 -8.16 -2.48 -7.97
N PHE A 12 -6.86 -2.74 -7.89
CA PHE A 12 -5.87 -1.81 -7.37
C PHE A 12 -4.84 -1.43 -8.45
N GLY A 13 -4.25 -0.24 -8.30
CA GLY A 13 -3.04 0.14 -9.02
C GLY A 13 -1.82 -0.50 -8.36
N LEU A 14 -0.85 -0.90 -9.17
CA LEU A 14 0.48 -1.34 -8.78
C LEU A 14 1.50 -0.41 -9.43
N ASP A 15 2.30 0.24 -8.61
CA ASP A 15 3.43 1.05 -9.03
C ASP A 15 4.73 0.50 -8.43
N ARG A 16 5.86 0.82 -9.07
CA ARG A 16 7.20 0.44 -8.62
C ARG A 16 8.02 1.70 -8.39
N LEU A 17 8.67 1.77 -7.24
CA LEU A 17 9.54 2.86 -6.85
C LEU A 17 10.90 2.32 -6.46
N SER A 18 11.96 2.73 -7.16
CA SER A 18 13.33 2.43 -6.74
C SER A 18 13.65 3.19 -5.46
N THR A 19 14.17 2.48 -4.46
CA THR A 19 14.61 3.05 -3.18
C THR A 19 16.03 2.57 -2.87
N PRO A 20 16.76 3.20 -1.92
CA PRO A 20 18.07 2.72 -1.49
C PRO A 20 18.08 1.30 -0.91
N ILE A 21 16.91 0.76 -0.54
CA ILE A 21 16.75 -0.56 0.09
C ILE A 21 15.97 -1.56 -0.79
N GLY A 22 15.89 -1.32 -2.10
CA GLY A 22 15.21 -2.18 -3.07
C GLY A 22 14.04 -1.51 -3.80
N ILE A 23 13.32 -2.28 -4.62
CA ILE A 23 12.14 -1.78 -5.33
C ILE A 23 10.91 -1.92 -4.44
N ALA A 24 10.34 -0.79 -4.03
CA ALA A 24 9.08 -0.75 -3.32
C ALA A 24 7.90 -0.91 -4.30
N LEU A 25 6.99 -1.82 -3.99
CA LEU A 25 5.71 -2.03 -4.64
C LEU A 25 4.66 -1.19 -3.92
N LEU A 26 4.00 -0.28 -4.64
CA LEU A 26 2.95 0.59 -4.10
C LEU A 26 1.60 0.13 -4.63
N ILE A 27 0.71 -0.28 -3.73
CA ILE A 27 -0.65 -0.72 -4.08
C ILE A 27 -1.63 0.38 -3.70
N THR A 28 -2.36 0.94 -4.66
CA THR A 28 -3.30 2.05 -4.42
C THR A 28 -4.72 1.73 -4.81
N ASP A 29 -5.70 2.21 -4.04
CA ASP A 29 -7.12 2.17 -4.42
C ASP A 29 -7.47 3.19 -5.51
N ALA A 30 -8.72 3.17 -5.96
CA ALA A 30 -9.21 4.05 -7.02
C ALA A 30 -9.13 5.54 -6.63
N GLU A 31 -9.18 5.85 -5.33
CA GLU A 31 -9.02 7.20 -4.79
C GLU A 31 -7.55 7.58 -4.57
N GLY A 32 -6.60 6.66 -4.82
CA GLY A 32 -5.17 6.89 -4.68
C GLY A 32 -4.63 6.69 -3.26
N HIS A 33 -5.41 6.12 -2.32
CA HIS A 33 -4.88 5.79 -1.00
C HIS A 33 -3.98 4.57 -1.07
N LEU A 34 -2.88 4.60 -0.31
CA LEU A 34 -2.01 3.45 -0.14
C LEU A 34 -2.77 2.33 0.61
N ARG A 35 -2.83 1.15 -0.01
CA ARG A 35 -3.47 -0.06 0.51
C ARG A 35 -2.47 -1.10 0.99
N ALA A 36 -1.31 -1.16 0.34
CA ALA A 36 -0.16 -1.96 0.74
C ALA A 36 1.11 -1.33 0.19
N LEU A 37 2.20 -1.49 0.94
CA LEU A 37 3.56 -1.23 0.50
C LEU A 37 4.37 -2.47 0.86
N ASP A 38 5.01 -3.07 -0.14
CA ASP A 38 5.86 -4.24 0.04
C ASP A 38 7.10 -4.13 -0.89
N TRP A 39 7.98 -5.12 -0.88
CA TRP A 39 9.20 -5.15 -1.69
C TRP A 39 9.02 -6.18 -2.81
N ASP A 40 9.69 -5.97 -3.94
CA ASP A 40 9.58 -6.83 -5.13
C ASP A 40 9.95 -8.29 -4.85
N ASP A 41 10.96 -8.53 -4.02
CA ASP A 41 11.34 -9.88 -3.55
C ASP A 41 10.23 -10.60 -2.77
N TYR A 42 9.21 -9.87 -2.28
CA TYR A 42 8.07 -10.39 -1.52
C TYR A 42 6.73 -10.25 -2.24
N GLU A 43 6.72 -9.98 -3.56
CA GLU A 43 5.50 -9.75 -4.35
C GLU A 43 4.47 -10.89 -4.20
N HIS A 44 4.92 -12.15 -4.16
CA HIS A 44 4.02 -13.29 -4.00
C HIS A 44 3.25 -13.23 -2.67
N ARG A 45 3.95 -12.97 -1.56
CA ARG A 45 3.35 -12.85 -0.22
C ARG A 45 2.40 -11.65 -0.17
N MET A 46 2.78 -10.52 -0.75
CA MET A 46 1.93 -9.33 -0.85
C MET A 46 0.60 -9.67 -1.55
N ARG A 47 0.64 -10.37 -2.69
CA ARG A 47 -0.56 -10.79 -3.45
C ARG A 47 -1.45 -11.71 -2.63
N GLU A 48 -0.87 -12.63 -1.87
CA GLU A 48 -1.64 -13.51 -0.98
C GLU A 48 -2.35 -12.73 0.13
N LEU A 49 -1.66 -11.80 0.79
CA LEU A 49 -2.25 -10.95 1.83
C LEU A 49 -3.37 -10.07 1.28
N LEU A 50 -3.18 -9.46 0.11
CA LEU A 50 -4.24 -8.70 -0.57
C LEU A 50 -5.47 -9.56 -0.84
N ARG A 51 -5.27 -10.81 -1.31
CA ARG A 51 -6.37 -11.75 -1.56
C ARG A 51 -7.10 -12.14 -0.27
N LEU A 52 -6.37 -12.32 0.83
CA LEU A 52 -6.96 -12.61 2.13
C LEU A 52 -7.81 -11.43 2.65
N HIS A 53 -7.39 -10.19 2.42
CA HIS A 53 -8.09 -9.01 2.88
C HIS A 53 -9.27 -8.57 2.00
N HIS A 54 -9.17 -8.79 0.68
CA HIS A 54 -10.10 -8.21 -0.30
C HIS A 54 -10.81 -9.26 -1.17
N GLY A 55 -10.50 -10.55 -1.02
CA GLY A 55 -11.00 -11.60 -1.90
C GLY A 55 -10.28 -11.58 -3.25
N ALA A 56 -11.01 -11.72 -4.35
CA ALA A 56 -10.39 -11.66 -5.68
C ALA A 56 -9.86 -10.24 -5.95
N VAL A 57 -8.57 -10.12 -6.25
CA VAL A 57 -7.90 -8.83 -6.50
C VAL A 57 -7.28 -8.83 -7.90
N GLU A 58 -7.51 -7.74 -8.63
CA GLU A 58 -6.80 -7.41 -9.87
C GLU A 58 -5.79 -6.30 -9.59
N LEU A 59 -4.51 -6.56 -9.88
CA LEU A 59 -3.47 -5.53 -9.88
C LEU A 59 -3.22 -5.05 -11.30
N ARG A 60 -3.26 -3.74 -11.51
CA ARG A 60 -2.99 -3.10 -12.80
C ARG A 60 -1.77 -2.21 -12.67
N ASP A 61 -0.82 -2.32 -13.60
CA ASP A 61 0.31 -1.40 -13.64
C ASP A 61 -0.23 0.03 -13.84
N ARG A 62 -0.11 0.85 -12.80
CA ARG A 62 -0.63 2.21 -12.74
C ARG A 62 0.24 3.03 -11.81
N PRO A 63 0.73 4.21 -12.24
CA PRO A 63 1.48 5.09 -11.35
C PRO A 63 0.69 5.45 -10.09
N ALA A 64 1.36 5.41 -8.95
CA ALA A 64 0.85 5.95 -7.70
C ALA A 64 0.74 7.49 -7.81
N PRO A 65 -0.09 8.15 -6.99
CA PRO A 65 -0.18 9.61 -6.98
C PRO A 65 1.19 10.26 -6.84
N THR A 66 1.45 11.30 -7.62
CA THR A 66 2.75 11.99 -7.64
C THR A 66 3.18 12.45 -6.24
N GLY A 67 2.25 12.94 -5.42
CA GLY A 67 2.52 13.33 -4.04
C GLY A 67 3.05 12.18 -3.17
N MET A 68 2.52 10.96 -3.35
CA MET A 68 2.98 9.77 -2.63
C MET A 68 4.40 9.38 -3.06
N ARG A 69 4.66 9.37 -4.37
CA ARG A 69 6.01 9.07 -4.90
C ARG A 69 7.04 10.07 -4.38
N THR A 70 6.73 11.36 -4.45
CA THR A 70 7.61 12.44 -3.94
C THR A 70 7.85 12.31 -2.45
N ALA A 71 6.81 12.04 -1.65
CA ALA A 71 6.93 11.86 -0.21
C ALA A 71 7.84 10.68 0.16
N LEU A 72 7.67 9.53 -0.52
CA LEU A 72 8.51 8.35 -0.31
C LEU A 72 9.96 8.60 -0.74
N SER A 73 10.19 9.23 -1.88
CA SER A 73 11.55 9.58 -2.31
C SER A 73 12.26 10.48 -1.30
N ARG A 74 11.59 11.56 -0.86
CA ARG A 74 12.15 12.48 0.15
C ARG A 74 12.40 11.82 1.50
N TYR A 75 11.54 10.87 1.90
CA TYR A 75 11.77 10.07 3.11
C TYR A 75 13.11 9.32 3.02
N PHE A 76 13.39 8.68 1.90
CA PHE A 76 14.66 8.00 1.66
C PHE A 76 15.84 8.96 1.50
N ASP A 77 15.62 10.20 1.06
CA ASP A 77 16.61 11.29 1.09
C ASP A 77 16.82 11.88 2.51
N GLY A 78 16.14 11.32 3.51
CA GLY A 78 16.31 11.63 4.93
C GLY A 78 15.25 12.56 5.51
N GLU A 79 14.31 13.09 4.72
CA GLU A 79 13.19 13.91 5.22
C GLU A 79 12.09 13.03 5.85
N LEU A 80 12.34 12.53 7.06
CA LEU A 80 11.51 11.52 7.70
C LEU A 80 10.04 11.93 7.91
N SER A 81 9.75 13.23 8.02
CA SER A 81 8.40 13.76 8.22
C SER A 81 7.49 13.61 7.00
N GLN A 82 8.04 13.35 5.81
CA GLN A 82 7.27 13.30 4.57
C GLN A 82 6.25 12.14 4.53
N LEU A 83 6.50 11.05 5.28
CA LEU A 83 5.54 9.94 5.37
C LEU A 83 4.20 10.34 5.97
N ALA A 84 4.16 11.36 6.84
CA ALA A 84 2.92 11.84 7.45
C ALA A 84 1.91 12.41 6.43
N GLY A 85 2.38 12.80 5.25
CA GLY A 85 1.54 13.29 4.15
C GLY A 85 0.93 12.20 3.28
N ILE A 86 1.29 10.93 3.48
CA ILE A 86 0.80 9.82 2.65
C ILE A 86 -0.57 9.39 3.16
N ALA A 87 -1.58 9.56 2.31
CA ALA A 87 -2.92 9.05 2.58
C ALA A 87 -2.94 7.52 2.43
N TRP A 88 -3.26 6.80 3.50
CA TRP A 88 -3.29 5.34 3.54
C TRP A 88 -4.60 4.82 4.15
N ARG A 89 -4.96 3.58 3.80
CA ARG A 89 -6.10 2.86 4.37
C ARG A 89 -5.76 1.39 4.54
N ILE A 90 -6.08 0.85 5.72
CA ILE A 90 -5.80 -0.55 6.06
C ILE A 90 -7.11 -1.36 6.07
N ALA A 91 -7.05 -2.59 5.57
CA ALA A 91 -8.10 -3.57 5.78
C ALA A 91 -7.89 -4.30 7.11
N GLY A 92 -8.96 -4.78 7.73
CA GLY A 92 -8.85 -5.56 8.96
C GLY A 92 -9.90 -5.19 10.00
N THR A 93 -9.80 -5.83 11.16
CA THR A 93 -10.71 -5.64 12.28
C THR A 93 -10.59 -4.24 12.90
N PRO A 94 -11.60 -3.76 13.64
CA PRO A 94 -11.51 -2.49 14.37
C PRO A 94 -10.29 -2.42 15.30
N PHE A 95 -9.89 -3.55 15.90
CA PHE A 95 -8.68 -3.62 16.72
C PHE A 95 -7.41 -3.38 15.89
N GLN A 96 -7.28 -4.05 14.73
CA GLN A 96 -6.14 -3.84 13.83
C GLN A 96 -6.05 -2.38 13.36
N GLN A 97 -7.18 -1.78 12.99
CA GLN A 97 -7.22 -0.37 12.59
C GLN A 97 -6.74 0.55 13.71
N LYS A 98 -7.18 0.30 14.96
CA LYS A 98 -6.73 1.07 16.12
C LYS A 98 -5.22 0.95 16.35
N VAL A 99 -4.68 -0.26 16.25
CA VAL A 99 -3.23 -0.51 16.41
C VAL A 99 -2.45 0.23 15.34
N TRP A 100 -2.83 0.10 14.08
CA TRP A 100 -2.12 0.77 12.98
C TRP A 100 -2.17 2.30 13.07
N THR A 101 -3.33 2.86 13.44
CA THR A 101 -3.45 4.30 13.67
C THR A 101 -2.53 4.78 14.80
N ALA A 102 -2.37 3.99 15.87
CA ALA A 102 -1.44 4.32 16.95
C ALA A 102 0.03 4.19 16.53
N LEU A 103 0.39 3.14 15.78
CA LEU A 103 1.74 2.97 15.24
C LEU A 103 2.16 4.13 14.34
N ALA A 104 1.24 4.67 13.53
CA ALA A 104 1.51 5.80 12.66
C ALA A 104 1.80 7.13 13.40
N GLN A 105 1.55 7.20 14.72
CA GLN A 105 1.86 8.37 15.55
C GLN A 105 3.24 8.30 16.21
N ILE A 106 3.95 7.18 16.06
CA ILE A 106 5.29 7.03 16.62
C ILE A 106 6.25 7.96 15.86
N PRO A 107 6.97 8.87 16.55
CA PRO A 107 7.89 9.76 15.88
C PRO A 107 9.09 8.98 15.32
N PRO A 108 9.74 9.49 14.25
CA PRO A 108 10.98 8.91 13.79
C PRO A 108 12.06 8.93 14.88
N ALA A 109 13.00 8.00 14.80
CA ALA A 109 14.18 8.03 15.65
C ALA A 109 14.94 9.36 15.44
N PRO A 110 15.64 9.86 16.48
CA PRO A 110 16.57 10.96 16.32
C PRO A 110 17.59 10.65 15.21
N ARG A 111 17.97 11.67 14.44
CA ARG A 111 19.07 11.57 13.47
C ARG A 111 20.42 11.41 14.18
#